data_AF-A0A7V9TGN0-F1
#
_entry.id   AF-A0A7V9TGN0-F1
#
_cell.length_a   1.000
_cell.length_b   1.000
_cell.length_c   1.000
_cell.angle_alpha   90.00
_cell.angle_beta   90.00
_cell.angle_gamma   90.00
#
_symmetry.space_group_name_H-M   'P 1'
#
loop_
_entity.id
_entity.type
_entity.pdbx_description
1 polymer ?
#
loop_
_entity_poly.entity_id
_entity_poly.type
_entity_poly.pdbx_seq_one_letter_code
_entity_poly.pdbx_strand_id
1 'polypeptide(L)'
;MRGPRYRFPDQVRNTTRTIAARMIREGEIARSPEELDAWIVQRPEVHAPLEKGGYGSAFDSSDLFPLLVVFLGPENAPVDEAESTSTGLSRNTLVLLSGILVAVVLIVILLL
;
A
#
# COMPACT_ATOMS: atom_id res chain seq x y z
N MET A 1 13.55 24.01 -9.68
CA MET A 1 12.86 24.56 -8.49
C MET A 1 11.97 23.46 -7.92
N ARG A 2 12.22 22.97 -6.70
CA ARG A 2 11.32 22.00 -6.06
C ARG A 2 10.04 22.75 -5.68
N GLY A 3 8.89 22.32 -6.20
CA GLY A 3 7.59 22.93 -5.89
C GLY A 3 7.30 22.94 -4.39
N PRO A 4 6.35 23.78 -3.94
CA PRO A 4 5.96 23.83 -2.54
C PRO A 4 5.63 22.41 -2.07
N ARG A 5 6.39 21.92 -1.08
CA ARG A 5 6.10 20.64 -0.44
C ARG A 5 4.77 20.83 0.28
N TYR A 6 3.68 20.39 -0.34
CA TYR A 6 2.38 20.34 0.32
C TYR A 6 2.55 19.60 1.64
N ARG A 7 2.28 20.29 2.75
CA ARG A 7 2.45 19.74 4.09
C ARG A 7 1.08 19.37 4.61
N PHE A 8 0.81 18.07 4.65
CA PHE A 8 -0.33 17.56 5.38
C PHE A 8 -0.28 18.02 6.84
N PRO A 9 -1.44 18.37 7.44
CA PRO A 9 -1.54 18.60 8.87
C PRO A 9 -1.00 17.41 9.68
N ASP A 10 -0.46 17.66 10.87
CA ASP A 10 0.14 16.59 11.70
C ASP A 10 -0.87 15.49 12.05
N GLN A 11 -2.15 15.84 12.15
CA GLN A 11 -3.22 14.86 12.35
C GLN A 11 -3.32 13.86 11.20
N VAL A 12 -3.29 14.34 9.94
CA VAL A 12 -3.34 13.48 8.75
C VAL A 12 -2.09 12.61 8.69
N ARG A 13 -0.92 13.18 8.99
CA ARG A 13 0.35 12.43 9.02
C ARG A 13 0.37 11.33 10.08
N ASN A 14 -0.10 11.63 11.28
CA ASN A 14 -0.17 10.65 12.38
C ASN A 14 -1.18 9.55 12.05
N THR A 15 -2.34 9.91 11.51
CA THR A 15 -3.34 8.93 11.08
C THR A 15 -2.79 8.03 9.98
N THR A 16 -2.12 8.60 8.97
CA THR A 16 -1.50 7.83 7.88
C THR A 16 -0.39 6.89 8.39
N ARG A 17 0.40 7.32 9.39
CA ARG A 17 1.37 6.44 10.05
C ARG A 17 0.68 5.28 10.75
N THR A 18 -0.43 5.52 11.44
CA THR A 18 -1.23 4.46 12.08
C THR A 18 -1.80 3.50 11.05
N ILE A 19 -2.26 3.99 9.90
CA ILE A 19 -2.71 3.16 8.76
C ILE A 19 -1.57 2.26 8.29
N ALA A 20 -0.39 2.82 8.01
CA ALA A 20 0.78 2.06 7.56
C ALA A 20 1.16 0.95 8.54
N ALA A 21 1.28 1.27 9.83
CA ALA A 21 1.60 0.29 10.87
C ALA A 21 0.55 -0.83 10.95
N ARG A 22 -0.72 -0.49 10.73
CA ARG A 22 -1.82 -1.47 10.74
C ARG A 22 -1.80 -2.37 9.52
N MET A 23 -1.61 -1.81 8.33
CA MET A 23 -1.48 -2.56 7.07
C MET A 23 -0.32 -3.57 7.13
N ILE A 24 0.83 -3.17 7.67
CA ILE A 24 1.97 -4.08 7.87
C ILE A 24 1.59 -5.23 8.81
N ARG A 25 0.94 -4.93 9.93
CA ARG A 25 0.54 -5.94 10.92
C ARG A 25 -0.52 -6.91 10.39
N GLU A 26 -1.44 -6.41 9.57
CA GLU A 26 -2.54 -7.20 8.99
C GLU A 26 -2.15 -7.91 7.68
N GLY A 27 -1.02 -7.54 7.07
CA GLY A 27 -0.58 -8.07 5.77
C GLY A 27 -1.38 -7.51 4.58
N GLU A 28 -2.25 -6.53 4.82
CA GLU A 28 -3.13 -5.90 3.83
C GLU A 28 -2.53 -4.57 3.35
N ILE A 29 -1.40 -4.64 2.65
CA ILE A 29 -0.73 -3.45 2.13
C ILE A 29 -1.40 -3.01 0.83
N ALA A 30 -2.02 -1.82 0.85
CA ALA A 30 -2.56 -1.19 -0.34
C ALA A 30 -1.45 -0.87 -1.34
N ARG A 31 -1.61 -1.33 -2.58
CA ARG A 31 -0.65 -1.16 -3.68
C ARG A 31 -1.04 -0.04 -4.64
N SER A 32 -2.23 0.51 -4.49
CA SER A 32 -2.69 1.66 -5.28
C SER A 32 -3.52 2.64 -4.43
N PRO A 33 -3.73 3.86 -4.91
CA PRO A 33 -4.68 4.80 -4.30
C PRO A 33 -6.10 4.24 -4.17
N GLU A 34 -6.56 3.46 -5.14
CA GLU A 34 -7.89 2.84 -5.14
C GLU A 34 -8.00 1.74 -4.07
N GLU A 35 -6.95 0.92 -3.91
CA GLU A 35 -6.89 -0.07 -2.84
C GLU A 35 -6.84 0.60 -1.46
N LEU A 36 -6.12 1.72 -1.34
CA LEU A 36 -6.08 2.50 -0.11
C LEU A 36 -7.46 3.10 0.22
N ASP A 37 -8.16 3.65 -0.76
CA ASP A 37 -9.50 4.19 -0.58
C ASP A 37 -10.49 3.09 -0.14
N ALA A 38 -10.50 1.95 -0.84
CA ALA A 38 -11.33 0.81 -0.48
C ALA A 38 -11.03 0.31 0.94
N TRP A 39 -9.75 0.30 1.34
CA TRP A 39 -9.33 -0.08 2.68
C TRP A 39 -9.81 0.92 3.75
N ILE A 40 -9.75 2.22 3.45
CA ILE A 40 -10.22 3.30 4.35
C ILE A 40 -11.75 3.23 4.51
N VAL A 41 -12.50 3.07 3.42
CA VAL A 41 -13.97 3.01 3.44
C VAL A 41 -14.49 1.85 4.29
N GLN A 42 -13.79 0.71 4.28
CA GLN A 42 -14.14 -0.45 5.09
C GLN A 42 -13.85 -0.26 6.60
N ARG A 43 -13.15 0.81 6.99
CA ARG A 43 -12.65 1.04 8.35
C ARG A 43 -13.04 2.43 8.87
N PRO A 44 -14.26 2.59 9.40
CA PRO A 44 -14.79 3.89 9.84
C PRO A 44 -13.94 4.55 10.94
N GLU A 45 -13.20 3.78 11.73
CA GLU A 45 -12.29 4.27 12.77
C GLU A 45 -11.10 5.06 12.22
N VAL A 46 -10.70 4.80 10.96
CA VAL A 46 -9.66 5.55 10.25
C VAL A 46 -10.28 6.64 9.39
N HIS A 47 -11.43 6.36 8.77
CA HIS A 47 -12.12 7.29 7.89
C HIS A 47 -12.53 8.58 8.61
N ALA A 48 -13.15 8.50 9.79
CA ALA A 48 -13.65 9.68 10.49
C ALA A 48 -12.54 10.69 10.91
N PRO A 49 -11.35 10.26 11.41
CA PRO A 49 -10.21 11.15 11.60
C PRO A 49 -9.68 11.78 10.30
N LEU A 50 -9.68 11.04 9.19
CA LEU A 50 -9.23 11.53 7.88
C LEU A 50 -10.20 12.57 7.30
N GLU A 51 -11.51 12.32 7.36
CA GLU A 51 -12.55 13.27 6.95
C GLU A 51 -12.44 14.58 7.72
N LYS A 52 -12.25 14.51 9.04
CA LYS A 52 -11.98 15.71 9.88
C LYS A 52 -10.74 16.48 9.44
N GLY A 53 -9.76 15.78 8.87
CA GLY A 53 -8.54 16.38 8.31
C GLY A 53 -8.74 16.97 6.92
N GLY A 54 -9.85 16.67 6.24
CA GLY A 54 -10.15 17.11 4.87
C GLY A 54 -10.14 16.01 3.80
N TYR A 55 -10.11 14.73 4.18
CA TYR A 55 -10.22 13.63 3.21
C TYR A 55 -11.55 13.69 2.46
N GLY A 56 -11.50 13.56 1.13
CA GLY A 56 -12.66 13.66 0.23
C GLY A 56 -13.10 15.10 -0.11
N SER A 57 -12.55 16.13 0.55
CA SER A 57 -12.89 17.53 0.27
C SER A 57 -11.69 18.43 -0.06
N ALA A 58 -10.53 18.21 0.58
CA ALA A 58 -9.29 18.96 0.38
C ALA A 58 -8.15 18.10 -0.17
N PHE A 59 -8.21 16.79 0.03
CA PHE A 59 -7.28 15.80 -0.52
C PHE A 59 -7.98 14.44 -0.61
N ASP A 60 -7.44 13.53 -1.40
CA ASP A 60 -7.98 12.17 -1.56
C ASP A 60 -6.89 11.08 -1.38
N SER A 61 -7.24 9.83 -1.71
CA SER A 61 -6.32 8.70 -1.59
C SER A 61 -5.10 8.83 -2.49
N SER A 62 -5.19 9.52 -3.62
CA SER A 62 -4.07 9.78 -4.54
C SER A 62 -3.03 10.69 -3.90
N ASP A 63 -3.47 11.66 -3.09
CA ASP A 63 -2.58 12.53 -2.32
C ASP A 63 -2.00 11.80 -1.08
N LEU A 64 -2.80 10.93 -0.46
CA LEU A 64 -2.44 10.20 0.75
C LEU A 64 -1.47 9.05 0.47
N PHE A 65 -1.58 8.42 -0.69
CA PHE A 65 -0.82 7.23 -1.06
C PHE A 65 0.71 7.45 -1.08
N PRO A 66 1.25 8.53 -1.66
CA PRO A 66 2.69 8.84 -1.53
C PRO A 66 3.15 8.95 -0.07
N LEU A 67 2.31 9.50 0.82
CA LEU A 67 2.62 9.59 2.24
C LEU A 67 2.60 8.22 2.93
N LEU A 68 1.66 7.36 2.54
CA LEU A 68 1.60 5.96 2.98
C LEU A 68 2.88 5.22 2.60
N VAL A 69 3.32 5.29 1.35
CA VAL A 69 4.55 4.64 0.85
C VAL A 69 5.78 5.07 1.66
N VAL A 70 5.88 6.36 2.01
CA VAL A 70 6.96 6.88 2.88
C VAL A 70 6.95 6.22 4.26
N PHE A 71 5.77 5.93 4.83
CA PHE A 71 5.65 5.30 6.14
C PHE A 71 5.74 3.78 6.13
N LEU A 72 5.35 3.13 5.02
CA LEU A 72 5.52 1.69 4.81
C LEU A 72 7.01 1.32 4.74
N GLY A 73 7.85 2.25 4.28
CA GLY A 73 9.29 2.02 4.13
C GLY A 73 9.63 1.17 2.91
N PRO A 74 10.92 1.06 2.55
CA PRO A 74 11.36 0.40 1.32
C PRO A 74 11.06 -1.10 1.27
N GLU A 75 10.84 -1.73 2.43
CA GLU A 75 10.55 -3.17 2.55
C GLU A 75 9.08 -3.53 2.30
N ASN A 76 8.16 -2.56 2.43
CA ASN A 76 6.71 -2.74 2.26
C ASN A 76 6.14 -1.82 1.16
N ALA A 77 6.99 -1.05 0.47
CA ALA A 77 6.55 -0.19 -0.61
C ALA A 77 5.98 -1.06 -1.75
N PRO A 78 4.88 -0.62 -2.42
CA PRO A 78 4.45 -1.24 -3.64
C PRO A 78 5.58 -1.11 -4.64
N VAL A 79 6.19 -2.24 -4.98
CA VAL A 79 7.23 -2.31 -5.99
C VAL A 79 6.51 -2.10 -7.32
N ASP A 80 6.63 -0.91 -7.90
CA ASP A 80 6.51 -0.80 -9.34
C ASP A 80 7.56 -1.77 -9.89
N GLU A 81 7.13 -2.87 -10.53
CA GLU A 81 8.00 -3.70 -11.35
C GLU A 81 8.42 -2.87 -12.58
N ALA A 82 9.19 -1.80 -12.33
CA ALA A 82 9.99 -1.16 -13.34
C ALA A 82 11.09 -2.15 -13.69
N GLU A 83 10.77 -3.00 -14.65
CA GLU A 83 11.70 -3.81 -15.40
C GLU A 83 12.93 -2.98 -15.79
N SER A 84 14.08 -3.25 -15.17
CA SER A 84 15.39 -3.32 -15.86
C SER A 84 16.58 -3.54 -14.90
N THR A 85 17.02 -4.80 -14.89
CA THR A 85 18.41 -5.22 -15.19
C THR A 85 19.36 -5.61 -14.04
N SER A 86 19.73 -6.90 -14.13
CA SER A 86 20.98 -7.55 -13.72
C SER A 86 21.27 -7.76 -12.24
N THR A 87 20.78 -8.87 -11.69
CA THR A 87 21.62 -9.73 -10.85
C THR A 87 21.19 -11.17 -11.11
N GLY A 88 22.13 -11.98 -11.60
CA GLY A 88 21.87 -13.32 -12.10
C GLY A 88 21.20 -14.22 -11.06
N LEU A 89 19.93 -14.55 -11.31
CA LEU A 89 19.20 -15.59 -10.58
C LEU A 89 18.89 -16.72 -11.56
N SER A 90 19.45 -17.88 -11.25
CA SER A 90 19.34 -19.12 -12.03
C SER A 90 17.89 -19.41 -12.39
N ARG A 91 17.67 -19.76 -13.67
CA ARG A 91 16.37 -20.03 -14.31
C ARG A 91 15.50 -21.04 -13.53
N ASN A 92 16.12 -21.86 -12.68
CA ASN A 92 15.43 -22.87 -11.87
C ASN A 92 14.70 -22.28 -10.64
N THR A 93 15.19 -21.18 -10.06
CA THR A 93 14.59 -20.58 -8.85
C THR A 93 13.35 -19.76 -9.20
N LEU A 94 13.34 -19.13 -10.38
CA LEU A 94 12.22 -18.33 -10.87
C LEU A 94 11.00 -19.19 -11.20
N VAL A 95 11.22 -20.41 -11.72
CA VAL A 95 10.15 -21.40 -11.97
C VAL A 95 9.58 -21.98 -10.67
N LEU A 96 10.40 -22.08 -9.62
CA LEU A 96 9.96 -22.60 -8.32
C LEU A 96 9.07 -21.60 -7.56
N LEU A 97 9.34 -20.30 -7.69
CA LEU A 97 8.56 -19.22 -7.07
C LEU A 97 7.19 -19.01 -7.74
N SER A 98 7.10 -19.14 -9.07
CA SER A 98 5.81 -19.04 -9.77
C SER A 98 4.87 -20.22 -9.47
N GLY A 99 5.42 -21.41 -9.17
CA GLY A 99 4.63 -22.58 -8.77
C GLY A 99 3.93 -22.44 -7.41
N ILE A 100 4.55 -21.75 -6.46
CA ILE A 100 3.99 -21.58 -5.10
C ILE A 100 2.73 -20.69 -5.15
N LEU A 101 2.76 -19.62 -5.93
CA LEU A 101 1.62 -18.69 -6.02
C LEU A 101 0.39 -19.36 -6.65
N VAL A 102 0.60 -20.16 -7.70
CA VAL A 102 -0.48 -20.91 -8.38
C VAL A 102 -1.04 -22.01 -7.47
N ALA A 103 -0.20 -22.71 -6.72
CA ALA A 103 -0.64 -23.75 -5.79
C ALA A 103 -1.55 -23.20 -4.67
N VAL A 104 -1.24 -22.02 -4.14
CA VAL A 104 -2.08 -21.38 -3.10
C VAL A 104 -3.46 -21.01 -3.66
N VAL A 105 -3.54 -20.44 -4.86
CA VAL A 105 -4.83 -20.11 -5.50
C VAL A 105 -5.64 -21.37 -5.80
N LEU A 106 -5.00 -22.44 -6.28
CA LEU A 106 -5.68 -23.71 -6.57
C LEU A 106 -6.22 -24.40 -5.31
N ILE A 107 -5.49 -24.35 -4.19
CA ILE A 107 -5.95 -24.91 -2.91
C ILE A 107 -7.16 -24.15 -2.38
N VAL A 108 -7.18 -22.81 -2.51
CA VAL A 108 -8.33 -21.99 -2.10
C VAL A 108 -9.57 -22.30 -2.93
N ILE A 109 -9.42 -22.49 -4.25
CA ILE A 109 -10.54 -22.85 -5.13
C ILE A 109 -11.07 -24.26 -4.83
N LEU A 110 -10.21 -25.20 -4.44
CA LEU A 110 -10.63 -26.58 -4.13
C LEU A 110 -11.34 -26.69 -2.77
N LEU A 111 -11.09 -25.75 -1.85
CA LEU A 111 -11.71 -25.70 -0.51
C LEU A 111 -13.02 -24.90 -0.47
N LEU A 112 -13.40 -24.28 -1.59
CA LEU A 112 -14.65 -23.52 -1.80
C LEU A 112 -15.69 -24.39 -2.52
#